data_AF-A0AAD5S3X8-F1
#
_entry.id   AF-A0AAD5S3X8-F1
#
_cell.length_a   1.000
_cell.length_b   1.000
_cell.length_c   1.000
_cell.angle_alpha   90.00
_cell.angle_beta   90.00
_cell.angle_gamma   90.00
#
_symmetry.space_group_name_H-M   'P 1'
#
loop_
_entity.id
_entity.type
_entity.pdbx_description
1 polymer ?
#
loop_
_entity_poly.entity_id
_entity_poly.type
_entity_poly.pdbx_seq_one_letter_code
_entity_poly.pdbx_strand_id
1 'polypeptide(L)'
;MAEDTTTVFDYIGAQDFIAAKKALQTYKGSTATGAILSKAVSFESSYIEFTFLKPRRFRKETLKESFAALAVDATAEKLRYDSTNDAIEVQILDAICFYADLRQKLISIYASFAEIFDSGDILKLQDLLLTEGHGVQTHATVLGKLGQALEYVAFRNFATQRYNLKEATLKLFTAQNSLEKWKMLRLKTEEQRGIVRLPLLDTAKSSSRIDIFHWLNRLILSLTIKVGLYFHQTLKTQLPNLAASAADRQCPEYLRSIHRYYELHRPSNISLIYLIREDSMYFNKGHFSVGNGSRPTGLNSFPAICSYPADPPLDHWPNLISIMQTHERMISSNTAPEQYLSRRRTSTSSIGSIRSFGAVMKKYAALGAAAISDAEKGDKGGHLVHFYDRKVDSTYFLAKVEDRVVVAVVFRGVGLGEDHPPTVDFVGRLSAELKHAEVFRSLQ
;
A
#
# COMPACT_ATOMS: atom_id res chain seq x y z
N MET A 1 17.03 -0.29 -38.66
CA MET A 1 17.54 0.65 -37.64
C MET A 1 16.47 1.02 -36.62
N ALA A 2 15.43 1.78 -36.95
CA ALA A 2 14.36 2.11 -35.98
C ALA A 2 13.56 0.88 -35.49
N GLU A 3 13.33 -0.13 -36.33
CA GLU A 3 12.70 -1.40 -35.91
C GLU A 3 13.61 -2.24 -34.99
N ASP A 4 14.93 -2.24 -35.22
CA ASP A 4 15.89 -3.05 -34.46
C ASP A 4 16.12 -2.52 -33.03
N THR A 5 15.90 -1.23 -32.78
CA THR A 5 16.03 -0.61 -31.46
C THR A 5 14.76 -0.63 -30.65
N THR A 6 13.61 -0.46 -31.32
CA THR A 6 12.29 -0.61 -30.70
C THR A 6 12.16 -2.03 -30.13
N THR A 7 12.65 -3.04 -30.86
CA THR A 7 12.67 -4.43 -30.39
C THR A 7 13.55 -4.64 -29.15
N VAL A 8 14.73 -4.00 -29.03
CA VAL A 8 15.57 -4.13 -27.82
C VAL A 8 14.85 -3.58 -26.59
N PHE A 9 14.26 -2.38 -26.67
CA PHE A 9 13.53 -1.78 -25.54
C PHE A 9 12.24 -2.53 -25.21
N ASP A 10 11.57 -3.11 -26.20
CA ASP A 10 10.41 -3.98 -26.00
C ASP A 10 10.80 -5.24 -25.22
N TYR A 11 11.91 -5.89 -25.58
CA TYR A 11 12.43 -7.04 -24.85
C TYR A 11 12.90 -6.69 -23.43
N ILE A 12 13.59 -5.56 -23.24
CA ILE A 12 13.93 -5.04 -21.90
C ILE A 12 12.65 -4.84 -21.07
N GLY A 13 11.64 -4.20 -21.66
CA GLY A 13 10.33 -3.97 -21.04
C GLY A 13 9.60 -5.26 -20.67
N ALA A 14 9.68 -6.27 -21.52
CA ALA A 14 9.13 -7.61 -21.26
C ALA A 14 9.99 -8.45 -20.29
N GLN A 15 11.07 -7.90 -19.73
CA GLN A 15 12.06 -8.61 -18.91
C GLN A 15 12.70 -9.80 -19.63
N ASP A 16 12.73 -9.75 -20.95
CA ASP A 16 13.35 -10.76 -21.78
C ASP A 16 14.79 -10.38 -22.15
N PHE A 17 15.67 -10.47 -21.16
CA PHE A 17 17.07 -10.05 -21.31
C PHE A 17 17.87 -10.92 -22.28
N ILE A 18 17.47 -12.17 -22.51
CA ILE A 18 18.10 -13.03 -23.52
C ILE A 18 17.76 -12.50 -24.93
N ALA A 19 16.54 -11.98 -25.14
CA ALA A 19 16.07 -11.55 -26.44
C ALA A 19 16.62 -10.16 -26.72
N ALA A 20 16.66 -9.31 -25.70
CA ALA A 20 17.35 -8.03 -25.75
C ALA A 20 18.82 -8.20 -26.15
N LYS A 21 19.55 -9.14 -25.52
CA LYS A 21 20.96 -9.43 -25.89
C LYS A 21 21.11 -9.95 -27.32
N LYS A 22 20.20 -10.81 -27.78
CA LYS A 22 20.20 -11.31 -29.16
C LYS A 22 19.91 -10.20 -30.17
N ALA A 23 18.91 -9.36 -29.90
CA ALA A 23 18.57 -8.20 -30.73
C ALA A 23 19.73 -7.19 -30.80
N LEU A 24 20.51 -7.05 -29.72
CA LEU A 24 21.72 -6.23 -29.73
C LEU A 24 22.84 -6.77 -30.64
N GLN A 25 22.94 -8.09 -30.84
CA GLN A 25 23.93 -8.66 -31.77
C GLN A 25 23.64 -8.28 -33.22
N THR A 26 22.37 -8.00 -33.55
CA THR A 26 21.92 -7.58 -34.86
C THR A 26 21.79 -6.06 -34.99
N TYR A 27 22.19 -5.30 -33.96
CA TYR A 27 22.12 -3.84 -33.98
C TYR A 27 23.07 -3.28 -35.04
N LYS A 28 22.49 -2.50 -35.97
CA LYS A 28 23.22 -1.93 -37.13
C LYS A 28 23.73 -0.50 -36.89
N GLY A 29 23.47 0.09 -35.73
CA GLY A 29 23.92 1.44 -35.40
C GLY A 29 25.36 1.45 -34.87
N SER A 30 25.72 2.55 -34.22
CA SER A 30 27.06 2.75 -33.68
C SER A 30 27.48 1.68 -32.67
N THR A 31 28.73 1.24 -32.77
CA THR A 31 29.33 0.33 -31.78
C THR A 31 29.32 0.94 -30.37
N ALA A 32 29.47 2.26 -30.25
CA ALA A 32 29.42 2.95 -28.97
C ALA A 32 28.01 2.91 -28.36
N THR A 33 26.97 3.26 -29.14
CA THR A 33 25.57 3.14 -28.70
C THR A 33 25.21 1.70 -28.36
N GLY A 34 25.65 0.72 -29.16
CA GLY A 34 25.45 -0.70 -28.89
C GLY A 34 26.06 -1.14 -27.55
N ALA A 35 27.25 -0.64 -27.21
CA ALA A 35 27.89 -0.90 -25.92
C ALA A 35 27.09 -0.29 -24.74
N ILE A 36 26.57 0.94 -24.90
CA ILE A 36 25.73 1.60 -23.90
C ILE A 36 24.43 0.81 -23.68
N LEU A 37 23.76 0.40 -24.76
CA LEU A 37 22.56 -0.44 -24.68
C LEU A 37 22.83 -1.78 -23.98
N SER A 38 23.98 -2.41 -24.25
CA SER A 38 24.38 -3.66 -23.59
C SER A 38 24.57 -3.48 -22.06
N LYS A 39 25.17 -2.35 -21.64
CA LYS A 39 25.23 -1.98 -20.21
C LYS A 39 23.82 -1.80 -19.64
N ALA A 40 22.94 -1.10 -20.34
CA ALA A 40 21.55 -0.87 -19.92
C ALA A 40 20.79 -2.18 -19.68
N VAL A 41 20.88 -3.16 -20.60
CA VAL A 41 20.27 -4.49 -20.44
C VAL A 41 20.80 -5.20 -19.20
N SER A 42 22.10 -5.12 -18.94
CA SER A 42 22.75 -5.78 -17.80
C SER A 42 22.36 -5.15 -16.46
N PHE A 43 22.24 -3.82 -16.43
CA PHE A 43 21.79 -3.08 -15.25
C PHE A 43 20.30 -3.35 -14.98
N GLU A 44 19.47 -3.41 -16.02
CA GLU A 44 18.04 -3.75 -15.86
C GLU A 44 17.84 -5.14 -15.28
N SER A 45 18.57 -6.14 -15.78
CA SER A 45 18.50 -7.51 -15.24
C SER A 45 18.83 -7.52 -13.74
N SER A 46 19.80 -6.71 -13.31
CA SER A 46 20.17 -6.57 -11.90
C SER A 46 19.12 -5.82 -11.08
N TYR A 47 18.44 -4.84 -11.70
CA TYR A 47 17.37 -4.06 -11.10
C TYR A 47 16.11 -4.90 -10.82
N ILE A 48 15.66 -5.68 -11.81
CA ILE A 48 14.45 -6.53 -11.70
C ILE A 48 14.56 -7.57 -10.58
N GLU A 49 15.77 -8.04 -10.30
CA GLU A 49 16.09 -9.00 -9.23
C GLU A 49 16.30 -8.35 -7.85
N PHE A 50 16.06 -7.04 -7.70
CA PHE A 50 16.30 -6.28 -6.46
C PHE A 50 17.74 -6.45 -5.90
N THR A 51 18.73 -6.72 -6.76
CA THR A 51 20.11 -6.98 -6.29
C THR A 51 20.72 -5.80 -5.54
N PHE A 52 20.20 -4.60 -5.77
CA PHE A 52 20.62 -3.36 -5.12
C PHE A 52 20.16 -3.22 -3.67
N LEU A 53 19.17 -4.01 -3.22
CA LEU A 53 18.70 -4.03 -1.82
C LEU A 53 19.52 -5.00 -0.94
N LYS A 54 20.34 -5.87 -1.54
CA LYS A 54 21.08 -6.90 -0.78
C LYS A 54 22.27 -6.29 -0.03
N PRO A 55 22.54 -6.73 1.22
CA PRO A 55 23.66 -6.23 2.01
C PRO A 55 24.99 -6.47 1.29
N ARG A 56 25.77 -5.40 1.18
CA ARG A 56 27.03 -5.36 0.43
C ARG A 56 28.12 -6.09 1.20
N ARG A 57 28.55 -7.27 0.74
CA ARG A 57 29.78 -7.88 1.26
C ARG A 57 31.04 -7.46 0.49
N PHE A 58 30.98 -7.17 -0.83
CA PHE A 58 32.19 -6.93 -1.64
C PHE A 58 32.03 -6.10 -2.94
N ARG A 59 31.01 -5.23 -3.09
CA ARG A 59 30.85 -4.39 -4.31
C ARG A 59 31.29 -2.95 -4.07
N LYS A 60 32.12 -2.41 -4.97
CA LYS A 60 32.65 -1.04 -4.93
C LYS A 60 31.64 0.03 -5.39
N GLU A 61 30.78 -0.29 -6.37
CA GLU A 61 29.78 0.64 -6.94
C GLU A 61 28.32 0.20 -6.69
N THR A 62 27.39 1.15 -6.51
CA THR A 62 25.95 0.86 -6.36
C THR A 62 25.30 0.71 -7.73
N LEU A 63 24.20 -0.04 -7.83
CA LEU A 63 23.43 -0.06 -9.07
C LEU A 63 22.90 1.34 -9.44
N LYS A 64 22.61 2.18 -8.43
CA LYS A 64 22.25 3.59 -8.62
C LYS A 64 23.39 4.37 -9.29
N GLU A 65 24.62 4.24 -8.80
CA GLU A 65 25.83 4.83 -9.42
C GLU A 65 26.06 4.28 -10.83
N SER A 66 25.83 2.99 -11.07
CA SER A 66 25.95 2.40 -12.41
C SER A 66 24.95 3.02 -13.41
N PHE A 67 23.70 3.28 -12.99
CA PHE A 67 22.75 4.02 -13.83
C PHE A 67 23.14 5.49 -14.00
N ALA A 68 23.69 6.14 -12.97
CA ALA A 68 24.20 7.51 -13.09
C ALA A 68 25.33 7.60 -14.13
N ALA A 69 26.28 6.67 -14.09
CA ALA A 69 27.37 6.57 -15.06
C ALA A 69 26.83 6.28 -16.47
N LEU A 70 25.80 5.43 -16.61
CA LEU A 70 25.15 5.16 -17.89
C LEU A 70 24.55 6.43 -18.52
N ALA A 71 23.91 7.28 -17.72
CA ALA A 71 23.35 8.54 -18.20
C ALA A 71 24.44 9.51 -18.68
N VAL A 72 25.57 9.56 -17.97
CA VAL A 72 26.74 10.36 -18.35
C VAL A 72 27.35 9.85 -19.66
N ASP A 73 27.56 8.54 -19.78
CA ASP A 73 28.08 7.90 -21.00
C ASP A 73 27.17 8.20 -22.21
N ALA A 74 25.84 8.06 -22.04
CA ALA A 74 24.88 8.34 -23.11
C ALA A 74 24.84 9.82 -23.50
N THR A 75 24.94 10.74 -22.54
CA THR A 75 25.00 12.18 -22.80
C THR A 75 26.28 12.57 -23.55
N ALA A 76 27.42 12.00 -23.15
CA ALA A 76 28.70 12.25 -23.80
C ALA A 76 28.71 11.73 -25.26
N GLU A 77 28.13 10.56 -25.50
CA GLU A 77 28.03 10.00 -26.84
C GLU A 77 27.03 10.78 -27.71
N LYS A 78 25.92 11.27 -27.13
CA LYS A 78 24.92 12.09 -27.84
C LYS A 78 25.56 13.34 -28.45
N LEU A 79 26.41 14.04 -27.70
CA LEU A 79 27.10 15.25 -28.17
C LEU A 79 27.96 15.01 -29.42
N ARG A 80 28.41 13.77 -29.66
CA ARG A 80 29.15 13.42 -30.89
C ARG A 80 28.22 13.34 -32.09
N TYR A 81 26.99 12.87 -31.90
CA TYR A 81 25.99 12.73 -32.96
C TYR A 81 25.22 14.01 -33.29
N ASP A 82 25.12 14.95 -32.33
CA ASP A 82 24.57 16.29 -32.60
C ASP A 82 25.37 17.02 -33.71
N SER A 83 26.65 16.68 -33.88
CA SER A 83 27.50 17.21 -34.95
C SER A 83 27.34 16.52 -36.31
N THR A 84 26.85 15.28 -36.34
CA THR A 84 26.69 14.46 -37.56
C THR A 84 25.25 14.37 -38.06
N ASN A 85 24.29 14.97 -37.34
CA ASN A 85 22.86 15.01 -37.66
C ASN A 85 22.19 13.61 -37.78
N ASP A 86 22.72 12.61 -37.05
CA ASP A 86 22.12 11.27 -37.00
C ASP A 86 20.98 11.24 -35.97
N ALA A 87 19.80 11.67 -36.40
CA ALA A 87 18.64 11.86 -35.54
C ALA A 87 18.19 10.59 -34.80
N ILE A 88 18.48 9.39 -35.33
CA ILE A 88 18.04 8.13 -34.71
C ILE A 88 18.91 7.79 -33.50
N GLU A 89 20.24 7.92 -33.63
CA GLU A 89 21.19 7.68 -32.53
C GLU A 89 20.95 8.66 -31.37
N VAL A 90 20.73 9.93 -31.68
CA VAL A 90 20.39 10.97 -30.69
C VAL A 90 19.12 10.60 -29.91
N GLN A 91 18.06 10.15 -30.59
CA GLN A 91 16.81 9.73 -29.94
C GLN A 91 16.99 8.52 -29.02
N ILE A 92 17.79 7.54 -29.43
CA ILE A 92 18.08 6.35 -28.62
C ILE A 92 18.84 6.75 -27.36
N LEU A 93 19.88 7.57 -27.49
CA LEU A 93 20.70 8.02 -26.36
C LEU A 93 19.89 8.89 -25.39
N ASP A 94 18.99 9.74 -25.89
CA ASP A 94 18.05 10.49 -25.06
C ASP A 94 17.12 9.57 -24.27
N ALA A 95 16.58 8.53 -24.91
CA ALA A 95 15.75 7.54 -24.23
C ALA A 95 16.53 6.80 -23.13
N ILE A 96 17.82 6.49 -23.35
CA ILE A 96 18.68 5.86 -22.33
C ILE A 96 18.96 6.81 -21.17
N CYS A 97 19.26 8.08 -21.42
CA CYS A 97 19.47 9.09 -20.37
C CYS A 97 18.24 9.20 -19.47
N PHE A 98 17.06 9.37 -20.08
CA PHE A 98 15.80 9.43 -19.36
C PHE A 98 15.54 8.15 -18.55
N TYR A 99 15.75 6.99 -19.16
CA TYR A 99 15.58 5.70 -18.53
C TYR A 99 16.51 5.50 -17.31
N ALA A 100 17.77 5.91 -17.44
CA ALA A 100 18.75 5.84 -16.37
C ALA A 100 18.41 6.76 -15.19
N ASP A 101 17.92 7.99 -15.45
CA ASP A 101 17.44 8.91 -14.40
C ASP A 101 16.22 8.33 -13.66
N LEU A 102 15.23 7.83 -14.41
CA LEU A 102 14.06 7.19 -13.84
C LEU A 102 14.42 6.00 -12.92
N ARG A 103 15.39 5.18 -13.33
CA ARG A 103 15.84 4.03 -12.53
C ARG A 103 16.54 4.45 -11.25
N GLN A 104 17.32 5.52 -11.25
CA GLN A 104 17.95 6.04 -10.03
C GLN A 104 16.91 6.49 -8.99
N LYS A 105 15.85 7.16 -9.45
CA LYS A 105 14.72 7.59 -8.61
C LYS A 105 13.99 6.38 -8.02
N LEU A 106 13.65 5.40 -8.86
CA LEU A 106 12.98 4.18 -8.42
C LEU A 106 13.81 3.34 -7.46
N ILE A 107 15.12 3.21 -7.68
CA ILE A 107 16.03 2.53 -6.74
C ILE A 107 15.98 3.24 -5.37
N SER A 108 15.95 4.57 -5.35
CA SER A 108 15.86 5.35 -4.12
C SER A 108 14.52 5.11 -3.42
N ILE A 109 13.41 5.06 -4.17
CA ILE A 109 12.08 4.72 -3.65
C ILE A 109 12.06 3.32 -3.02
N TYR A 110 12.60 2.31 -3.72
CA TYR A 110 12.65 0.93 -3.22
C TYR A 110 13.55 0.76 -2.00
N ALA A 111 14.69 1.45 -1.97
CA ALA A 111 15.56 1.49 -0.79
C ALA A 111 14.82 2.11 0.40
N SER A 112 14.13 3.24 0.19
CA SER A 112 13.28 3.84 1.21
C SER A 112 12.19 2.89 1.70
N PHE A 113 11.51 2.14 0.83
CA PHE A 113 10.52 1.14 1.26
C PHE A 113 11.14 0.05 2.15
N ALA A 114 12.36 -0.39 1.86
CA ALA A 114 13.05 -1.39 2.65
C ALA A 114 13.50 -0.86 4.03
N GLU A 115 13.77 0.45 4.14
CA GLU A 115 14.19 1.13 5.37
C GLU A 115 13.02 1.63 6.24
N ILE A 116 11.92 2.09 5.62
CA ILE A 116 10.74 2.71 6.27
C ILE A 116 9.91 1.73 7.13
N PHE A 117 10.27 0.44 7.17
CA PHE A 117 9.54 -0.54 7.97
C PHE A 117 9.47 -0.26 9.49
N ASP A 118 10.27 0.68 9.99
CA ASP A 118 10.21 1.16 11.37
C ASP A 118 9.55 2.54 11.59
N SER A 119 9.25 3.33 10.54
CA SER A 119 8.67 4.68 10.69
C SER A 119 7.46 4.90 9.78
N GLY A 120 6.46 5.67 10.24
CA GLY A 120 5.20 5.95 9.53
C GLY A 120 5.31 6.80 8.25
N ASP A 121 6.40 6.69 7.49
CA ASP A 121 6.83 7.62 6.43
C ASP A 121 6.24 7.31 5.04
N ILE A 122 5.07 6.68 4.96
CA ILE A 122 4.32 6.48 3.69
C ILE A 122 3.99 7.83 3.02
N LEU A 123 3.85 8.92 3.81
CA LEU A 123 3.62 10.27 3.31
C LEU A 123 4.86 10.88 2.62
N LYS A 124 6.08 10.55 3.08
CA LYS A 124 7.32 11.00 2.40
C LYS A 124 7.49 10.34 1.03
N LEU A 125 7.07 9.08 0.92
CA LEU A 125 7.03 8.35 -0.34
C LEU A 125 6.00 8.94 -1.31
N GLN A 126 4.87 9.41 -0.78
CA GLN A 126 3.86 10.14 -1.56
C GLN A 126 4.42 11.45 -2.12
N ASP A 127 5.06 12.28 -1.29
CA ASP A 127 5.64 13.54 -1.75
C ASP A 127 6.72 13.30 -2.80
N LEU A 128 7.57 12.28 -2.60
CA LEU A 128 8.59 11.92 -3.57
C LEU A 128 7.99 11.42 -4.90
N LEU A 129 6.93 10.59 -4.85
CA LEU A 129 6.22 10.11 -6.04
C LEU A 129 5.41 11.21 -6.75
N LEU A 130 4.84 12.17 -6.01
CA LEU A 130 4.13 13.34 -6.55
C LEU A 130 5.10 14.30 -7.25
N THR A 131 6.26 14.52 -6.65
CA THR A 131 7.25 15.50 -7.14
C THR A 131 8.04 14.93 -8.32
N GLU A 132 8.35 13.63 -8.32
CA GLU A 132 9.17 12.99 -9.35
C GLU A 132 8.37 12.19 -10.41
N GLY A 133 7.11 11.83 -10.15
CA GLY A 133 6.29 10.97 -11.01
C GLY A 133 5.68 11.66 -12.25
N HIS A 134 5.52 12.98 -12.23
CA HIS A 134 4.97 13.72 -13.38
C HIS A 134 5.86 13.68 -14.63
N GLY A 135 7.16 13.40 -14.48
CA GLY A 135 8.09 13.22 -15.61
C GLY A 135 7.99 11.86 -16.32
N VAL A 136 7.22 10.90 -15.79
CA VAL A 136 7.20 9.49 -16.26
C VAL A 136 6.19 9.23 -17.39
N GLN A 137 5.37 10.23 -17.76
CA GLN A 137 4.26 10.04 -18.69
C GLN A 137 4.61 10.09 -20.18
N THR A 138 5.81 10.52 -20.57
CA THR A 138 6.05 10.97 -21.95
C THR A 138 6.64 9.95 -22.94
N HIS A 139 6.97 8.72 -22.55
CA HIS A 139 7.43 7.70 -23.53
C HIS A 139 6.79 6.33 -23.33
N ALA A 140 6.19 5.83 -24.42
CA ALA A 140 5.34 4.65 -24.49
C ALA A 140 6.13 3.33 -24.51
N THR A 141 6.92 3.04 -23.49
CA THR A 141 7.45 1.70 -23.24
C THR A 141 7.01 1.19 -21.87
N VAL A 142 7.11 -0.13 -21.66
CA VAL A 142 6.73 -0.84 -20.42
C VAL A 142 7.36 -0.22 -19.16
N LEU A 143 8.46 0.51 -19.34
CA LEU A 143 9.21 1.22 -18.31
C LEU A 143 8.41 2.36 -17.65
N GLY A 144 7.60 3.10 -18.43
CA GLY A 144 6.65 4.10 -17.90
C GLY A 144 5.51 3.47 -17.11
N LYS A 145 5.12 2.23 -17.44
CA LYS A 145 4.06 1.48 -16.73
C LYS A 145 4.50 1.08 -15.31
N LEU A 146 5.79 0.86 -15.08
CA LEU A 146 6.32 0.49 -13.76
C LEU A 146 6.28 1.67 -12.77
N GLY A 147 6.68 2.87 -13.21
CA GLY A 147 6.56 4.09 -12.41
C GLY A 147 5.10 4.43 -12.11
N GLN A 148 4.21 4.31 -13.11
CA GLN A 148 2.77 4.48 -12.93
C GLN A 148 2.16 3.47 -11.95
N ALA A 149 2.59 2.20 -11.98
CA ALA A 149 2.07 1.19 -11.05
C ALA A 149 2.40 1.53 -9.59
N LEU A 150 3.62 2.02 -9.32
CA LEU A 150 4.04 2.46 -7.99
C LEU A 150 3.34 3.75 -7.54
N GLU A 151 3.16 4.69 -8.46
CA GLU A 151 2.37 5.90 -8.24
C GLU A 151 0.93 5.53 -7.81
N TYR A 152 0.26 4.64 -8.54
CA TYR A 152 -1.08 4.17 -8.20
C TYR A 152 -1.14 3.46 -6.85
N VAL A 153 -0.13 2.68 -6.51
CA VAL A 153 0.00 2.00 -5.21
C VAL A 153 0.07 3.01 -4.05
N ALA A 154 0.90 4.05 -4.18
CA ALA A 154 1.05 5.06 -3.14
C ALA A 154 -0.23 5.90 -2.96
N PHE A 155 -0.81 6.40 -4.05
CA PHE A 155 -2.07 7.15 -3.99
C PHE A 155 -3.23 6.32 -3.48
N ARG A 156 -3.23 5.00 -3.71
CA ARG A 156 -4.29 4.13 -3.23
C ARG A 156 -4.25 3.97 -1.71
N ASN A 157 -3.07 3.75 -1.12
CA ASN A 157 -2.91 3.73 0.33
C ASN A 157 -3.45 5.03 0.96
N PHE A 158 -3.20 6.15 0.30
CA PHE A 158 -3.73 7.44 0.69
C PHE A 158 -5.26 7.56 0.55
N ALA A 159 -5.83 7.09 -0.56
CA ALA A 159 -7.29 7.09 -0.77
C ALA A 159 -8.01 6.22 0.28
N THR A 160 -7.42 5.10 0.71
CA THR A 160 -7.95 4.32 1.83
C THR A 160 -7.86 5.07 3.16
N GLN A 161 -6.75 5.78 3.42
CA GLN A 161 -6.62 6.64 4.60
C GLN A 161 -7.59 7.82 4.60
N ARG A 162 -8.03 8.29 3.44
CA ARG A 162 -9.06 9.32 3.30
C ARG A 162 -10.49 8.77 3.19
N TYR A 163 -10.66 7.45 3.28
CA TYR A 163 -11.95 6.78 3.14
C TYR A 163 -12.70 7.13 1.84
N ASN A 164 -11.96 7.19 0.72
CA ASN A 164 -12.49 7.47 -0.61
C ASN A 164 -12.52 6.21 -1.49
N LEU A 165 -13.68 5.54 -1.56
CA LEU A 165 -13.86 4.29 -2.32
C LEU A 165 -13.68 4.51 -3.82
N LYS A 166 -14.27 5.57 -4.39
CA LYS A 166 -14.26 5.79 -5.84
C LYS A 166 -12.82 5.92 -6.36
N GLU A 167 -12.03 6.73 -5.66
CA GLU A 167 -10.63 6.95 -6.01
C GLU A 167 -9.80 5.68 -5.77
N ALA A 168 -9.98 5.02 -4.62
CA ALA A 168 -9.26 3.78 -4.30
C ALA A 168 -9.52 2.68 -5.34
N THR A 169 -10.78 2.48 -5.76
CA THR A 169 -11.18 1.46 -6.74
C THR A 169 -10.70 1.80 -8.15
N LEU A 170 -10.83 3.06 -8.59
CA LEU A 170 -10.35 3.48 -9.91
C LEU A 170 -8.85 3.25 -10.05
N LYS A 171 -8.08 3.68 -9.05
CA LYS A 171 -6.62 3.55 -9.03
C LYS A 171 -6.19 2.08 -8.95
N LEU A 172 -6.89 1.26 -8.16
CA LEU A 172 -6.67 -0.19 -8.12
C LEU A 172 -6.89 -0.83 -9.49
N PHE A 173 -8.02 -0.52 -10.13
CA PHE A 173 -8.36 -1.08 -11.44
C PHE A 173 -7.33 -0.69 -12.49
N THR A 174 -6.88 0.58 -12.51
CA THR A 174 -5.84 1.02 -13.43
C THR A 174 -4.52 0.29 -13.18
N ALA A 175 -4.10 0.12 -11.91
CA ALA A 175 -2.88 -0.61 -11.58
C ALA A 175 -2.95 -2.09 -12.00
N GLN A 176 -4.07 -2.76 -11.73
CA GLN A 176 -4.31 -4.15 -12.15
C GLN A 176 -4.27 -4.28 -13.67
N ASN A 177 -4.97 -3.41 -14.39
CA ASN A 177 -4.99 -3.43 -15.85
C ASN A 177 -3.60 -3.18 -16.45
N SER A 178 -2.82 -2.26 -15.87
CA SER A 178 -1.44 -2.00 -16.28
C SER A 178 -0.53 -3.21 -16.04
N LEU A 179 -0.68 -3.89 -14.89
CA LEU A 179 0.08 -5.09 -14.58
C LEU A 179 -0.31 -6.28 -15.48
N GLU A 180 -1.60 -6.47 -15.75
CA GLU A 180 -2.06 -7.53 -16.66
C GLU A 180 -1.59 -7.27 -18.09
N LYS A 181 -1.64 -6.03 -18.57
CA LYS A 181 -1.03 -5.65 -19.85
C LYS A 181 0.46 -5.97 -19.89
N TRP A 182 1.19 -5.76 -18.79
CA TRP A 182 2.60 -6.11 -18.71
C TRP A 182 2.81 -7.63 -18.75
N LYS A 183 2.00 -8.40 -18.01
CA LYS A 183 2.01 -9.87 -18.04
C LYS A 183 1.80 -10.40 -19.46
N MET A 184 0.82 -9.85 -20.18
CA MET A 184 0.54 -10.24 -21.56
C MET A 184 1.73 -9.95 -22.50
N LEU A 185 2.49 -8.88 -22.25
CA LEU A 185 3.71 -8.60 -23.03
C LEU A 185 4.80 -9.63 -22.76
N ARG A 186 4.99 -10.05 -21.50
CA ARG A 186 5.94 -11.12 -21.13
C ARG A 186 5.59 -12.43 -21.83
N LEU A 187 4.31 -12.81 -21.81
CA LEU A 187 3.84 -14.05 -22.44
C LEU A 187 4.05 -14.03 -23.95
N LYS A 188 3.74 -12.93 -24.62
CA LYS A 188 3.98 -12.78 -26.07
C LYS A 188 5.45 -12.98 -26.43
N THR A 189 6.38 -12.45 -25.64
CA THR A 189 7.83 -12.64 -25.88
C THR A 189 8.28 -14.08 -25.61
N GLU A 190 7.69 -14.78 -24.64
CA GLU A 190 7.98 -16.21 -24.40
C GLU A 190 7.44 -17.09 -25.55
N GLU A 191 6.23 -16.82 -26.04
CA GLU A 191 5.62 -17.52 -27.18
C GLU A 191 6.45 -17.36 -28.46
N GLN A 192 6.97 -16.15 -28.73
CA GLN A 192 7.84 -15.88 -29.88
C GLN A 192 9.15 -16.69 -29.87
N ARG A 193 9.52 -17.29 -28.73
CA ARG A 193 10.70 -18.16 -28.59
C ARG A 193 10.38 -19.63 -28.74
N GLY A 194 9.11 -20.00 -28.86
CA GLY A 194 8.67 -21.38 -28.76
C GLY A 194 8.81 -21.96 -27.34
N ILE A 195 8.93 -21.11 -26.31
CA ILE A 195 8.90 -21.58 -24.91
C ILE A 195 7.43 -21.82 -24.55
N VAL A 196 6.93 -23.02 -24.86
CA VAL A 196 5.63 -23.46 -24.39
C VAL A 196 5.78 -23.89 -22.93
N ARG A 197 5.40 -23.03 -21.98
CA ARG A 197 5.17 -23.49 -20.61
C ARG A 197 3.89 -24.34 -20.60
N LEU A 198 4.05 -25.66 -20.55
CA LEU A 198 2.94 -26.57 -20.27
C LEU A 198 2.34 -26.20 -18.91
N PRO A 199 1.02 -25.94 -18.80
CA PRO A 199 0.39 -25.40 -17.59
C PRO A 199 0.35 -26.36 -16.39
N LEU A 200 0.97 -27.54 -16.48
CA LEU A 200 0.91 -28.59 -15.46
C LEU A 200 2.23 -28.82 -14.71
N LEU A 201 3.33 -28.16 -15.09
CA LEU A 201 4.63 -28.38 -14.47
C LEU A 201 5.26 -27.05 -14.04
N ASP A 202 4.65 -26.41 -13.05
CA ASP A 202 5.39 -25.54 -12.11
C ASP A 202 6.37 -26.43 -11.34
N THR A 203 7.47 -26.78 -12.00
CA THR A 203 8.62 -27.35 -11.30
C THR A 203 9.10 -26.27 -10.34
N ALA A 204 8.89 -26.54 -9.05
CA ALA A 204 9.25 -25.74 -7.89
C ALA A 204 10.78 -25.50 -7.72
N LYS A 205 11.54 -25.43 -8.82
CA LYS A 205 13.00 -25.24 -8.88
C LYS A 205 13.44 -24.03 -9.72
N SER A 206 12.55 -23.30 -10.37
CA SER A 206 12.91 -22.02 -11.02
C SER A 206 12.66 -20.84 -10.07
N SER A 207 13.71 -20.49 -9.33
CA SER A 207 13.88 -19.25 -8.57
C SER A 207 12.99 -19.05 -7.34
N SER A 208 13.54 -19.35 -6.17
CA SER A 208 13.13 -18.81 -4.87
C SER A 208 13.27 -17.27 -4.76
N ARG A 209 13.49 -16.54 -5.86
CA ARG A 209 13.66 -15.07 -5.86
C ARG A 209 12.37 -14.41 -6.35
N ILE A 210 11.87 -13.51 -5.52
CA ILE A 210 10.77 -12.61 -5.86
C ILE A 210 11.35 -11.54 -6.79
N ASP A 211 10.91 -11.53 -8.06
CA ASP A 211 11.17 -10.42 -8.97
C ASP A 211 10.19 -9.27 -8.72
N ILE A 212 10.47 -8.10 -9.30
CA ILE A 212 9.62 -6.91 -9.17
C ILE A 212 8.16 -7.13 -9.62
N PHE A 213 7.92 -8.00 -10.61
CA PHE A 213 6.59 -8.26 -11.15
C PHE A 213 5.76 -9.07 -10.14
N HIS A 214 6.36 -10.14 -9.60
CA HIS A 214 5.74 -10.95 -8.54
C HIS A 214 5.50 -10.13 -7.28
N TRP A 215 6.45 -9.27 -6.91
CA TRP A 215 6.30 -8.37 -5.77
C TRP A 215 5.13 -7.39 -5.96
N LEU A 216 5.05 -6.72 -7.12
CA LEU A 216 3.94 -5.82 -7.45
C LEU A 216 2.59 -6.53 -7.45
N ASN A 217 2.53 -7.77 -7.96
CA ASN A 217 1.31 -8.56 -7.93
C ASN A 217 0.86 -8.87 -6.49
N ARG A 218 1.79 -9.29 -5.62
CA ARG A 218 1.52 -9.50 -4.18
C ARG A 218 1.04 -8.22 -3.50
N LEU A 219 1.64 -7.08 -3.85
CA LEU A 219 1.24 -5.78 -3.31
C LEU A 219 -0.18 -5.38 -3.73
N ILE A 220 -0.51 -5.53 -5.02
CA ILE A 220 -1.86 -5.27 -5.52
C ILE A 220 -2.90 -6.13 -4.80
N LEU A 221 -2.62 -7.43 -4.61
CA LEU A 221 -3.49 -8.35 -3.88
C LEU A 221 -3.67 -7.92 -2.41
N SER A 222 -2.58 -7.61 -1.71
CA SER A 222 -2.65 -7.16 -0.31
C SER A 222 -3.44 -5.86 -0.16
N LEU A 223 -3.24 -4.90 -1.07
CA LEU A 223 -4.02 -3.68 -1.10
C LEU A 223 -5.50 -3.95 -1.44
N THR A 224 -5.83 -4.96 -2.27
CA THR A 224 -7.21 -5.38 -2.59
C THR A 224 -7.92 -5.89 -1.36
N ILE A 225 -7.23 -6.69 -0.56
CA ILE A 225 -7.74 -7.13 0.74
C ILE A 225 -8.03 -5.92 1.64
N LYS A 226 -7.10 -4.97 1.74
CA LYS A 226 -7.29 -3.74 2.53
C LYS A 226 -8.49 -2.91 2.06
N VAL A 227 -8.64 -2.67 0.76
CA VAL A 227 -9.81 -1.96 0.20
C VAL A 227 -11.09 -2.73 0.50
N GLY A 228 -11.08 -4.05 0.36
CA GLY A 228 -12.22 -4.91 0.70
C GLY A 228 -12.65 -4.77 2.16
N LEU A 229 -11.69 -4.77 3.10
CA LEU A 229 -11.94 -4.56 4.53
C LEU A 229 -12.43 -3.13 4.81
N TYR A 230 -11.76 -2.12 4.27
CA TYR A 230 -12.11 -0.71 4.51
C TYR A 230 -13.51 -0.36 4.03
N PHE A 231 -13.95 -0.94 2.92
CA PHE A 231 -15.24 -0.62 2.33
C PHE A 231 -16.21 -1.80 2.43
N HIS A 232 -16.01 -2.73 3.37
CA HIS A 232 -16.83 -3.92 3.52
C HIS A 232 -18.32 -3.58 3.59
N GLN A 233 -18.69 -2.57 4.38
CA GLN A 233 -20.09 -2.15 4.51
C GLN A 233 -20.68 -1.62 3.18
N THR A 234 -19.91 -0.82 2.44
CA THR A 234 -20.34 -0.32 1.13
C THR A 234 -20.43 -1.44 0.10
N LEU A 235 -19.48 -2.38 0.12
CA LEU A 235 -19.48 -3.53 -0.78
C LEU A 235 -20.63 -4.49 -0.46
N LYS A 236 -20.89 -4.80 0.82
CA LYS A 236 -22.02 -5.62 1.28
C LYS A 236 -23.36 -5.07 0.80
N THR A 237 -23.52 -3.74 0.75
CA THR A 237 -24.78 -3.09 0.32
C THR A 237 -24.92 -2.96 -1.20
N GLN A 238 -23.82 -2.80 -1.94
CA GLN A 238 -23.86 -2.58 -3.40
C GLN A 238 -23.65 -3.85 -4.23
N LEU A 239 -22.87 -4.82 -3.75
CA LEU A 239 -22.51 -6.03 -4.48
C LEU A 239 -23.72 -6.95 -4.78
N PRO A 240 -24.72 -7.11 -3.89
CA PRO A 240 -25.93 -7.89 -4.21
C PRO A 240 -26.73 -7.32 -5.40
N ASN A 241 -26.62 -6.02 -5.67
CA ASN A 241 -27.28 -5.38 -6.82
C ASN A 241 -26.49 -5.56 -8.13
N LEU A 242 -25.23 -6.00 -8.05
CA LEU A 242 -24.31 -6.18 -9.18
C LEU A 242 -24.04 -7.66 -9.50
N ALA A 243 -24.19 -8.56 -8.53
CA ALA A 243 -23.94 -9.99 -8.69
C ALA A 243 -25.17 -10.72 -9.24
N ALA A 244 -25.15 -11.08 -10.52
CA ALA A 244 -26.23 -11.78 -11.21
C ALA A 244 -26.36 -13.29 -10.87
N SER A 245 -25.69 -13.81 -9.84
CA SER A 245 -25.73 -15.25 -9.52
C SER A 245 -25.60 -15.54 -8.03
N ALA A 246 -26.49 -16.40 -7.53
CA ALA A 246 -26.53 -16.91 -6.17
C ALA A 246 -25.36 -17.89 -5.82
N ALA A 247 -24.40 -18.08 -6.73
CA ALA A 247 -23.27 -18.98 -6.55
C ALA A 247 -22.16 -18.44 -5.62
N ASP A 248 -22.19 -17.16 -5.26
CA ASP A 248 -21.10 -16.48 -4.54
C ASP A 248 -21.39 -16.28 -3.03
N ARG A 249 -22.01 -17.28 -2.39
CA ARG A 249 -22.23 -17.29 -0.91
C ARG A 249 -20.94 -17.58 -0.12
N GLN A 250 -19.80 -17.67 -0.78
CA GLN A 250 -18.54 -17.96 -0.12
C GLN A 250 -18.01 -16.70 0.59
N CYS A 251 -17.45 -16.87 1.79
CA CYS A 251 -16.82 -15.77 2.53
C CYS A 251 -15.81 -15.05 1.62
N PRO A 252 -15.96 -13.73 1.38
CA PRO A 252 -15.05 -12.98 0.53
C PRO A 252 -13.60 -13.15 0.99
N GLU A 253 -12.67 -13.24 0.05
CA GLU A 253 -11.24 -13.46 0.34
C GLU A 253 -10.68 -12.46 1.36
N TYR A 254 -11.09 -11.19 1.27
CA TYR A 254 -10.63 -10.14 2.19
C TYR A 254 -11.12 -10.31 3.64
N LEU A 255 -12.16 -11.13 3.89
CA LEU A 255 -12.63 -11.46 5.24
C LEU A 255 -12.04 -12.77 5.78
N ARG A 256 -11.27 -13.51 4.98
CA ARG A 256 -10.83 -14.87 5.33
C ARG A 256 -10.08 -14.95 6.66
N SER A 257 -9.21 -13.97 6.94
CA SER A 257 -8.45 -13.91 8.21
C SER A 257 -9.37 -13.71 9.42
N ILE A 258 -10.33 -12.77 9.31
CA ILE A 258 -11.35 -12.50 10.33
C ILE A 258 -12.27 -13.70 10.52
N HIS A 259 -12.77 -14.30 9.43
CA HIS A 259 -13.66 -15.46 9.46
C HIS A 259 -13.00 -16.68 10.11
N ARG A 260 -11.74 -16.98 9.75
CA ARG A 260 -11.00 -18.09 10.36
C ARG A 260 -10.84 -17.91 11.88
N TYR A 261 -10.50 -16.70 12.32
CA TYR A 261 -10.40 -16.40 13.75
C TYR A 261 -11.76 -16.55 14.45
N TYR A 262 -12.83 -16.04 13.83
CA TYR A 262 -14.19 -16.18 14.33
C TYR A 262 -14.61 -17.65 14.52
N GLU A 263 -14.38 -18.50 13.52
CA GLU A 263 -14.77 -19.91 13.61
C GLU A 263 -14.06 -20.65 14.75
N LEU A 264 -12.79 -20.34 14.99
CA LEU A 264 -11.96 -21.00 16.01
C LEU A 264 -12.25 -20.52 17.43
N HIS A 265 -12.47 -19.21 17.63
CA HIS A 265 -12.52 -18.61 18.96
C HIS A 265 -13.89 -18.05 19.35
N ARG A 266 -14.84 -18.01 18.41
CA ARG A 266 -16.23 -17.59 18.61
C ARG A 266 -16.40 -16.28 19.41
N PRO A 267 -15.69 -15.19 19.06
CA PRO A 267 -16.03 -13.87 19.58
C PRO A 267 -17.46 -13.51 19.15
N SER A 268 -18.17 -12.79 20.00
CA SER A 268 -19.52 -12.30 19.69
C SER A 268 -19.51 -11.31 18.51
N ASN A 269 -18.45 -10.51 18.39
CA ASN A 269 -18.26 -9.58 17.29
C ASN A 269 -16.79 -9.18 17.12
N ILE A 270 -16.40 -8.91 15.87
CA ILE A 270 -15.15 -8.27 15.49
C ILE A 270 -15.49 -7.05 14.63
N SER A 271 -15.08 -5.85 15.06
CA SER A 271 -15.34 -4.59 14.38
C SER A 271 -14.05 -3.85 14.04
N LEU A 272 -13.97 -3.29 12.83
CA LEU A 272 -12.98 -2.28 12.46
C LEU A 272 -13.62 -0.90 12.58
N ILE A 273 -13.12 -0.08 13.49
CA ILE A 273 -13.61 1.25 13.81
C ILE A 273 -12.69 2.26 13.14
N TYR A 274 -13.26 3.14 12.31
CA TYR A 274 -12.50 4.19 11.64
C TYR A 274 -12.50 5.48 12.46
N LEU A 275 -11.32 6.08 12.62
CA LEU A 275 -11.12 7.33 13.33
C LEU A 275 -11.21 8.50 12.36
N ILE A 276 -12.28 9.28 12.47
CA ILE A 276 -12.48 10.48 11.65
C ILE A 276 -11.60 11.61 12.18
N ARG A 277 -10.63 12.07 11.39
CA ARG A 277 -9.80 13.24 11.73
C ARG A 277 -10.51 14.56 11.39
N GLU A 278 -10.22 15.61 12.16
CA GLU A 278 -10.86 16.92 12.04
C GLU A 278 -10.58 17.62 10.69
N ASP A 279 -9.47 17.28 10.04
CA ASP A 279 -9.01 17.80 8.75
C ASP A 279 -9.61 17.05 7.54
N SER A 280 -10.38 16.00 7.76
CA SER A 280 -10.80 15.08 6.69
C SER A 280 -12.31 15.02 6.51
N MET A 281 -12.77 15.11 5.25
CA MET A 281 -14.17 14.84 4.90
C MET A 281 -14.41 13.32 4.98
N TYR A 282 -15.29 12.89 5.89
CA TYR A 282 -15.75 11.51 5.97
C TYR A 282 -17.09 11.35 5.25
N PHE A 283 -17.14 10.40 4.32
CA PHE A 283 -18.38 10.04 3.61
C PHE A 283 -18.80 8.64 4.05
N ASN A 284 -19.95 8.53 4.71
CA ASN A 284 -20.44 7.27 5.30
C ASN A 284 -20.47 6.10 4.29
N LYS A 285 -20.72 6.39 3.00
CA LYS A 285 -20.75 5.40 1.92
C LYS A 285 -19.49 5.38 1.03
N GLY A 286 -18.41 6.02 1.47
CA GLY A 286 -17.13 6.09 0.73
C GLY A 286 -17.18 6.84 -0.60
N HIS A 287 -18.25 7.57 -0.92
CA HIS A 287 -18.38 8.35 -2.15
C HIS A 287 -18.81 9.79 -1.87
N PHE A 288 -18.26 10.71 -2.66
CA PHE A 288 -18.68 12.11 -2.69
C PHE A 288 -20.07 12.20 -3.30
N SER A 289 -21.04 12.70 -2.53
CA SER A 289 -22.31 13.20 -3.06
C SER A 289 -22.38 14.70 -2.79
N VAL A 290 -22.62 15.49 -3.84
CA VAL A 290 -22.83 16.93 -3.74
C VAL A 290 -24.02 17.16 -2.80
N GLY A 291 -23.77 17.68 -1.60
CA GLY A 291 -24.82 18.22 -0.72
C GLY A 291 -25.02 17.61 0.67
N ASN A 292 -24.40 16.50 1.08
CA ASN A 292 -24.71 15.85 2.38
C ASN A 292 -23.48 15.41 3.21
N GLY A 293 -22.40 16.19 3.21
CA GLY A 293 -21.27 15.98 4.12
C GLY A 293 -21.51 16.59 5.51
N SER A 294 -22.46 16.07 6.30
CA SER A 294 -22.55 16.45 7.72
C SER A 294 -21.55 15.63 8.54
N ARG A 295 -20.73 16.31 9.36
CA ARG A 295 -19.79 15.66 10.30
C ARG A 295 -20.61 14.72 11.19
N PRO A 296 -20.28 13.42 11.25
CA PRO A 296 -20.96 12.52 12.17
C PRO A 296 -20.72 12.98 13.61
N THR A 297 -21.79 13.30 14.34
CA THR A 297 -21.73 13.72 15.75
C THR A 297 -22.13 12.57 16.68
N GLY A 298 -21.57 12.55 17.88
CA GLY A 298 -21.89 11.56 18.92
C GLY A 298 -21.39 10.15 18.57
N LEU A 299 -22.28 9.15 18.67
CA LEU A 299 -21.99 7.74 18.39
C LEU A 299 -21.50 7.51 16.95
N ASN A 300 -21.92 8.36 16.01
CA ASN A 300 -21.56 8.23 14.61
C ASN A 300 -20.13 8.71 14.31
N SER A 301 -19.44 9.33 15.27
CA SER A 301 -18.04 9.77 15.12
C SER A 301 -17.03 8.62 15.08
N PHE A 302 -17.47 7.41 15.44
CA PHE A 302 -16.69 6.17 15.40
C PHE A 302 -17.44 5.14 14.57
N PRO A 303 -17.45 5.26 13.22
CA PRO A 303 -18.14 4.31 12.37
C PRO A 303 -17.42 2.96 12.29
N ALA A 304 -18.18 1.88 12.30
CA ALA A 304 -17.69 0.55 11.95
C ALA A 304 -17.59 0.43 10.42
N ILE A 305 -16.38 0.34 9.88
CA ILE A 305 -16.14 0.19 8.44
C ILE A 305 -16.21 -1.29 8.00
N CYS A 306 -15.97 -2.18 8.95
CA CYS A 306 -16.18 -3.62 8.83
C CYS A 306 -16.71 -4.16 10.16
N SER A 307 -17.69 -5.05 10.13
CA SER A 307 -18.19 -5.79 11.29
C SER A 307 -18.49 -7.22 10.89
N TYR A 308 -18.08 -8.16 11.73
CA TYR A 308 -18.22 -9.60 11.48
C TYR A 308 -18.60 -10.33 12.77
N PRO A 309 -19.48 -11.36 12.75
CA PRO A 309 -20.19 -11.90 11.59
C PRO A 309 -21.44 -11.10 11.18
N ALA A 310 -21.98 -10.30 12.10
CA ALA A 310 -23.20 -9.51 11.93
C ALA A 310 -22.87 -8.01 11.89
N ASP A 311 -23.91 -7.18 11.81
CA ASP A 311 -23.78 -5.73 11.91
C ASP A 311 -23.18 -5.30 13.28
N PRO A 312 -22.67 -4.06 13.40
CA PRO A 312 -21.95 -3.61 14.59
C PRO A 312 -22.77 -3.81 15.87
N PRO A 313 -22.13 -4.22 16.98
CA PRO A 313 -22.82 -4.54 18.23
C PRO A 313 -23.19 -3.24 18.97
N LEU A 314 -24.31 -2.62 18.59
CA LEU A 314 -24.71 -1.29 19.05
C LEU A 314 -24.81 -1.18 20.58
N ASP A 315 -25.25 -2.25 21.25
CA ASP A 315 -25.34 -2.30 22.72
C ASP A 315 -23.97 -2.20 23.41
N HIS A 316 -22.91 -2.63 22.72
CA HIS A 316 -21.54 -2.59 23.22
C HIS A 316 -20.77 -1.34 22.75
N TRP A 317 -21.32 -0.58 21.79
CA TRP A 317 -20.66 0.59 21.20
C TRP A 317 -20.28 1.69 22.20
N PRO A 318 -21.14 2.04 23.19
CA PRO A 318 -20.77 3.01 24.22
C PRO A 318 -19.55 2.57 25.03
N ASN A 319 -19.45 1.28 25.37
CA ASN A 319 -18.30 0.72 26.09
C ASN A 319 -17.03 0.79 25.24
N LEU A 320 -17.11 0.41 23.96
CA LEU A 320 -15.98 0.52 23.03
C LEU A 320 -15.47 1.95 22.91
N ILE A 321 -16.36 2.93 22.72
CA ILE A 321 -15.99 4.35 22.64
C ILE A 321 -15.39 4.83 23.95
N SER A 322 -15.96 4.45 25.10
CA SER A 322 -15.44 4.81 26.41
C SER A 322 -14.01 4.29 26.62
N ILE A 323 -13.75 3.02 26.28
CA ILE A 323 -12.41 2.42 26.35
C ILE A 323 -11.44 3.16 25.44
N MET A 324 -11.83 3.44 24.19
CA MET A 324 -11.01 4.20 23.24
C MET A 324 -10.66 5.59 23.74
N GLN A 325 -11.63 6.31 24.32
CA GLN A 325 -11.44 7.67 24.84
C GLN A 325 -10.58 7.71 26.11
N THR A 326 -10.62 6.65 26.90
CA THR A 326 -9.80 6.53 28.11
C THR A 326 -8.32 6.28 27.76
N HIS A 327 -8.06 5.62 26.64
CA HIS A 327 -6.71 5.32 26.17
C HIS A 327 -6.31 6.28 25.05
N GLU A 328 -5.81 7.46 25.40
CA GLU A 328 -5.47 8.55 24.46
C GLU A 328 -4.63 8.08 23.27
N ARG A 329 -3.73 7.11 23.47
CA ARG A 329 -2.88 6.51 22.41
C ARG A 329 -3.68 5.83 21.27
N MET A 330 -4.90 5.37 21.54
CA MET A 330 -5.78 4.82 20.51
C MET A 330 -6.34 5.90 19.57
N ILE A 331 -6.50 7.13 20.07
CA ILE A 331 -7.12 8.24 19.34
C ILE A 331 -6.07 9.22 18.79
N SER A 332 -4.92 9.36 19.45
CA SER A 332 -3.84 10.24 19.00
C SER A 332 -3.31 9.79 17.65
N SER A 333 -3.29 10.69 16.65
CA SER A 333 -2.52 10.47 15.43
C SER A 333 -1.03 10.58 15.73
N ASN A 334 -0.20 9.70 15.18
CA ASN A 334 1.27 9.73 15.33
C ASN A 334 1.91 10.89 14.52
N THR A 335 1.24 12.02 14.40
CA THR A 335 1.80 13.23 13.81
C THR A 335 2.57 13.97 14.89
N ALA A 336 3.91 13.94 14.80
CA ALA A 336 4.75 14.93 15.46
C ALA A 336 4.19 16.34 15.18
N PRO A 337 4.21 17.26 16.16
CA PRO A 337 3.67 18.59 15.96
C PRO A 337 4.43 19.28 14.82
N GLU A 338 3.69 19.69 13.79
CA GLU A 338 4.17 20.52 12.69
C GLU A 338 4.82 21.79 13.27
N GLN A 339 6.15 21.81 13.37
CA GLN A 339 6.93 23.02 13.65
C GLN A 339 7.15 23.89 12.40
N TYR A 340 6.48 23.62 11.30
CA TYR A 340 6.59 24.42 10.08
C TYR A 340 5.20 24.90 9.66
N LEU A 341 4.78 26.04 10.23
CA LEU A 341 4.08 27.15 9.56
C LEU A 341 3.62 28.17 10.62
N SER A 342 4.58 28.84 11.25
CA SER A 342 4.31 30.05 12.02
C SER A 342 4.21 31.26 11.08
N ARG A 343 3.04 31.54 10.48
CA ARG A 343 2.59 32.91 10.15
C ARG A 343 1.21 32.95 9.46
N ARG A 344 0.16 33.08 10.26
CA ARG A 344 -0.80 34.17 10.10
C ARG A 344 -1.76 34.21 11.29
N ARG A 345 -1.59 35.24 12.12
CA ARG A 345 -2.64 35.74 13.00
C ARG A 345 -3.75 36.31 12.11
N THR A 346 -4.96 35.78 12.24
CA THR A 346 -6.18 36.59 12.19
C THR A 346 -7.20 35.96 13.14
N SER A 347 -7.47 36.70 14.20
CA SER A 347 -8.60 36.57 15.09
C SER A 347 -9.91 36.75 14.34
N THR A 348 -10.85 35.80 14.48
CA THR A 348 -12.27 36.09 14.64
C THR A 348 -12.96 34.95 15.40
N SER A 349 -13.75 35.37 16.38
CA SER A 349 -14.63 34.61 17.24
C SER A 349 -15.79 33.96 16.50
N SER A 350 -16.16 32.74 16.89
CA SER A 350 -17.52 32.37 17.36
C SER A 350 -17.72 30.85 17.31
N ILE A 351 -18.83 30.40 17.91
CA ILE A 351 -19.38 29.04 17.94
C ILE A 351 -18.93 28.21 19.15
N GLY A 352 -19.53 28.56 20.29
CA GLY A 352 -19.78 27.60 21.34
C GLY A 352 -20.89 26.63 20.91
N SER A 353 -20.60 25.33 20.97
CA SER A 353 -21.57 24.25 21.20
C SER A 353 -20.84 22.91 21.37
N ILE A 354 -20.05 22.76 22.43
CA ILE A 354 -19.42 21.47 22.81
C ILE A 354 -19.66 21.15 24.31
N ARG A 355 -20.28 22.03 25.08
CA ARG A 355 -20.35 21.89 26.54
C ARG A 355 -21.39 20.87 27.06
N SER A 356 -22.38 20.44 26.27
CA SER A 356 -23.45 19.54 26.77
C SER A 356 -23.10 18.05 26.72
N PHE A 357 -22.35 17.59 25.72
CA PHE A 357 -21.99 16.17 25.57
C PHE A 357 -20.81 15.75 26.46
N GLY A 358 -19.83 16.65 26.64
CA GLY A 358 -18.69 16.42 27.52
C GLY A 358 -19.07 16.23 29.00
N ALA A 359 -20.19 16.81 29.45
CA ALA A 359 -20.67 16.64 30.81
C ALA A 359 -21.32 15.26 31.04
N VAL A 360 -22.05 14.75 30.05
CA VAL A 360 -22.67 13.41 30.11
C VAL A 360 -21.58 12.33 30.01
N MET A 361 -20.61 12.48 29.10
CA MET A 361 -19.51 11.52 28.96
C MET A 361 -18.51 11.58 30.12
N LYS A 362 -18.28 12.74 30.76
CA LYS A 362 -17.51 12.81 32.03
C LYS A 362 -18.14 11.99 33.15
N LYS A 363 -19.48 11.88 33.18
CA LYS A 363 -20.19 11.06 34.18
C LYS A 363 -19.98 9.56 33.95
N TYR A 364 -19.92 9.12 32.68
CA TYR A 364 -19.60 7.73 32.33
C TYR A 364 -18.10 7.40 32.43
N ALA A 365 -17.22 8.32 32.04
CA ALA A 365 -15.77 8.19 32.20
C ALA A 365 -15.36 8.17 33.68
N ALA A 366 -16.01 8.96 34.55
CA ALA A 366 -15.76 8.92 36.00
C ALA A 366 -16.23 7.60 36.65
N LEU A 367 -17.27 6.96 36.10
CA LEU A 367 -17.72 5.63 36.53
C LEU A 367 -16.79 4.49 36.07
N GLY A 368 -16.07 4.69 34.95
CA GLY A 368 -15.06 3.75 34.46
C GLY A 368 -13.67 3.94 35.07
N ALA A 369 -13.27 5.20 35.32
CA ALA A 369 -11.96 5.55 35.87
C ALA A 369 -11.76 5.12 37.34
N ALA A 370 -12.83 4.99 38.12
CA ALA A 370 -12.76 4.50 39.50
C ALA A 370 -12.40 3.00 39.61
N ALA A 371 -12.38 2.26 38.50
CA ALA A 371 -12.08 0.83 38.46
C ALA A 371 -10.71 0.49 37.85
N ILE A 372 -9.91 1.50 37.44
CA ILE A 372 -8.68 1.30 36.68
C ILE A 372 -7.57 2.14 37.32
N SER A 373 -7.01 1.64 38.42
CA SER A 373 -5.67 2.00 38.88
C SER A 373 -4.90 0.69 39.02
N ASP A 374 -3.80 0.57 38.27
CA ASP A 374 -2.79 -0.51 38.27
C ASP A 374 -2.69 -1.26 36.93
N ALA A 375 -2.18 -0.58 35.89
CA ALA A 375 -1.55 -1.24 34.74
C ALA A 375 -0.72 -0.24 33.92
N GLU A 376 0.51 0.06 34.38
CA GLU A 376 1.53 0.63 33.50
C GLU A 376 2.85 -0.14 33.69
N LYS A 377 3.24 -0.94 32.69
CA LYS A 377 4.64 -1.28 32.38
C LYS A 377 4.76 -2.05 31.04
N GLY A 378 5.60 -1.52 30.14
CA GLY A 378 6.33 -2.32 29.13
C GLY A 378 5.86 -2.18 27.68
N ASP A 379 6.63 -1.45 26.87
CA ASP A 379 6.41 -1.16 25.45
C ASP A 379 6.89 -2.30 24.52
N LYS A 380 5.97 -2.93 23.79
CA LYS A 380 6.18 -3.63 22.50
C LYS A 380 4.87 -3.62 21.68
N GLY A 381 4.86 -2.91 20.54
CA GLY A 381 3.90 -3.09 19.44
C GLY A 381 2.42 -2.85 19.76
N GLY A 382 1.92 -1.65 19.49
CA GLY A 382 0.48 -1.33 19.44
C GLY A 382 -0.33 -1.92 20.60
N HIS A 383 -0.14 -1.36 21.81
CA HIS A 383 -0.74 -1.81 23.07
C HIS A 383 -2.17 -2.34 22.88
N LEU A 384 -2.33 -3.66 22.98
CA LEU A 384 -3.63 -4.30 23.05
C LEU A 384 -4.26 -3.87 24.37
N VAL A 385 -5.41 -3.22 24.31
CA VAL A 385 -6.17 -2.84 25.49
C VAL A 385 -7.20 -3.91 25.76
N HIS A 386 -7.17 -4.45 26.97
CA HIS A 386 -8.14 -5.39 27.49
C HIS A 386 -9.07 -4.69 28.48
N PHE A 387 -10.35 -5.06 28.46
CA PHE A 387 -11.30 -4.63 29.47
C PHE A 387 -12.37 -5.70 29.67
N TYR A 388 -12.65 -6.09 30.91
CA TYR A 388 -13.78 -6.95 31.25
C TYR A 388 -14.83 -6.17 32.02
N ASP A 389 -16.02 -6.01 31.42
CA ASP A 389 -17.16 -5.35 32.05
C ASP A 389 -18.04 -6.40 32.74
N ARG A 390 -17.97 -6.44 34.07
CA ARG A 390 -18.79 -7.33 34.90
C ARG A 390 -20.28 -7.04 34.82
N LYS A 391 -20.70 -5.82 34.49
CA LYS A 391 -22.13 -5.43 34.48
C LYS A 391 -22.87 -6.01 33.28
N VAL A 392 -22.19 -6.07 32.14
CA VAL A 392 -22.73 -6.64 30.89
C VAL A 392 -22.08 -7.98 30.54
N ASP A 393 -21.30 -8.53 31.48
CA ASP A 393 -20.57 -9.79 31.38
C ASP A 393 -19.88 -9.99 30.02
N SER A 394 -19.02 -9.04 29.67
CA SER A 394 -18.36 -9.02 28.36
C SER A 394 -16.90 -8.61 28.44
N THR A 395 -16.06 -9.29 27.65
CA THR A 395 -14.64 -8.95 27.49
C THR A 395 -14.40 -8.24 26.17
N TYR A 396 -13.57 -7.21 26.21
CA TYR A 396 -13.23 -6.34 25.10
C TYR A 396 -11.72 -6.37 24.89
N PHE A 397 -11.30 -6.55 23.64
CA PHE A 397 -9.92 -6.34 23.21
C PHE A 397 -9.89 -5.28 22.11
N LEU A 398 -9.12 -4.21 22.30
CA LEU A 398 -8.99 -3.12 21.35
C LEU A 398 -7.53 -2.87 21.00
N ALA A 399 -7.23 -2.64 19.73
CA ALA A 399 -5.89 -2.21 19.34
C ALA A 399 -5.94 -1.27 18.14
N LYS A 400 -5.07 -0.27 18.15
CA LYS A 400 -4.84 0.61 17.00
C LYS A 400 -4.01 -0.12 15.96
N VAL A 401 -4.67 -0.63 14.92
CA VAL A 401 -4.04 -1.44 13.87
C VAL A 401 -3.43 -0.59 12.75
N GLU A 402 -3.95 0.62 12.53
CA GLU A 402 -3.42 1.68 11.65
C GLU A 402 -3.70 3.07 12.24
N ASP A 403 -3.11 4.15 11.69
CA ASP A 403 -3.28 5.52 12.23
C ASP A 403 -4.75 5.94 12.38
N ARG A 404 -5.63 5.45 11.50
CA ARG A 404 -7.06 5.78 11.48
C ARG A 404 -7.98 4.58 11.70
N VAL A 405 -7.46 3.43 12.14
CA VAL A 405 -8.26 2.21 12.32
C VAL A 405 -7.93 1.52 13.63
N VAL A 406 -8.98 1.24 14.41
CA VAL A 406 -8.94 0.44 15.63
C VAL A 406 -9.70 -0.85 15.37
N VAL A 407 -9.13 -1.99 15.72
CA VAL A 407 -9.87 -3.26 15.79
C VAL A 407 -10.46 -3.40 17.19
N ALA A 408 -11.69 -3.87 17.27
CA ALA A 408 -12.37 -4.24 18.51
C ALA A 408 -12.87 -5.69 18.41
N VAL A 409 -12.51 -6.53 19.37
CA VAL A 409 -12.99 -7.91 19.51
C VAL A 409 -13.80 -8.01 20.80
N VAL A 410 -15.04 -8.48 20.70
CA VAL A 410 -15.98 -8.56 21.82
C VAL A 410 -16.34 -10.01 22.11
N PHE A 411 -16.20 -10.44 23.35
CA PHE A 411 -16.66 -11.73 23.86
C PHE A 411 -17.80 -11.51 24.87
N ARG A 412 -18.83 -12.35 24.84
CA ARG A 412 -19.95 -12.34 25.79
C ARG A 412 -19.88 -13.57 26.69
N GLY A 413 -20.20 -13.41 27.97
CA GLY A 413 -20.29 -14.52 28.92
C GLY A 413 -18.94 -15.16 29.29
N VAL A 414 -17.82 -14.52 28.95
CA VAL A 414 -16.48 -15.06 29.17
C VAL A 414 -15.55 -13.92 29.62
N GLY A 415 -15.00 -14.03 30.83
CA GLY A 415 -13.93 -13.18 31.34
C GLY A 415 -12.57 -13.69 30.89
N LEU A 416 -12.17 -13.39 29.65
CA LEU A 416 -10.85 -13.78 29.14
C LEU A 416 -9.76 -12.93 29.80
N GLY A 417 -8.57 -13.50 29.99
CA GLY A 417 -7.41 -12.77 30.51
C GLY A 417 -6.84 -11.76 29.50
N GLU A 418 -6.11 -10.78 30.02
CA GLU A 418 -5.46 -9.71 29.24
C GLU A 418 -4.54 -10.25 28.14
N ASP A 419 -3.80 -11.32 28.44
CA ASP A 419 -2.85 -11.95 27.52
C ASP A 419 -3.47 -13.02 26.62
N HIS A 420 -4.80 -13.04 26.36
CA HIS A 420 -5.44 -14.11 25.58
C HIS A 420 -4.70 -14.35 24.24
N PRO A 421 -3.84 -15.39 24.14
CA PRO A 421 -2.81 -15.43 23.10
C PRO A 421 -3.39 -15.46 21.68
N PRO A 422 -4.49 -16.19 21.42
CA PRO A 422 -5.12 -16.17 20.11
C PRO A 422 -5.59 -14.78 19.67
N THR A 423 -6.10 -13.95 20.60
CA THR A 423 -6.53 -12.59 20.27
C THR A 423 -5.33 -11.71 19.95
N VAL A 424 -4.27 -11.79 20.76
CA VAL A 424 -3.03 -11.04 20.57
C VAL A 424 -2.44 -11.36 19.19
N ASP A 425 -2.31 -12.65 18.86
CA ASP A 425 -1.77 -13.12 17.59
C ASP A 425 -2.64 -12.73 16.39
N PHE A 426 -3.97 -12.77 16.56
CA PHE A 426 -4.91 -12.34 15.52
C PHE A 426 -4.78 -10.84 15.24
N VAL A 427 -4.81 -10.02 16.28
CA VAL A 427 -4.71 -8.56 16.16
C VAL A 427 -3.36 -8.15 15.57
N GLY A 428 -2.27 -8.79 16.01
CA GLY A 428 -0.93 -8.56 15.46
C GLY A 428 -0.84 -8.88 13.97
N ARG A 429 -1.39 -10.04 13.55
CA ARG A 429 -1.45 -10.43 12.13
C ARG A 429 -2.33 -9.49 11.31
N LEU A 430 -3.48 -9.08 11.82
CA LEU A 430 -4.36 -8.15 11.13
C LEU A 430 -3.70 -6.77 10.96
N SER A 431 -3.01 -6.27 11.99
CA SER A 431 -2.23 -5.03 11.87
C SER A 431 -1.13 -5.16 10.82
N ALA A 432 -0.39 -6.28 10.81
CA ALA A 432 0.64 -6.55 9.82
C ALA A 432 0.05 -6.64 8.39
N GLU A 433 -1.11 -7.26 8.21
CA GLU A 433 -1.82 -7.35 6.93
C GLU A 433 -2.24 -5.98 6.41
N LEU A 434 -2.86 -5.15 7.26
CA LEU A 434 -3.29 -3.79 6.90
C LEU A 434 -2.12 -2.84 6.60
N LYS A 435 -0.95 -3.08 7.21
CA LYS A 435 0.31 -2.36 6.94
C LYS A 435 1.13 -2.96 5.78
N HIS A 436 0.62 -4.01 5.13
CA HIS A 436 1.33 -4.71 4.03
C HIS A 436 2.69 -5.27 4.45
N ALA A 437 2.86 -5.62 5.72
CA ALA A 437 4.13 -5.94 6.34
C ALA A 437 4.89 -7.05 5.60
N GLU A 438 4.18 -8.11 5.29
CA GLU A 438 4.77 -9.27 4.63
C GLU A 438 5.17 -9.01 3.18
N VAL A 439 4.45 -8.11 2.49
CA VAL A 439 4.78 -7.76 1.10
C VAL A 439 6.08 -6.98 1.07
N PHE A 440 6.23 -5.98 1.93
CA PHE A 440 7.44 -5.17 1.95
C PHE A 440 8.65 -5.88 2.57
N ARG A 441 8.46 -6.73 3.59
CA ARG A 441 9.54 -7.60 4.08
C ARG A 441 10.12 -8.48 2.98
N SER A 442 9.32 -8.86 1.99
CA SER A 442 9.79 -9.66 0.87
C SER A 442 10.71 -8.92 -0.13
N LEU A 443 10.98 -7.63 0.10
CA LEU A 443 12.03 -6.86 -0.59
C LEU A 443 13.43 -7.05 0.03
N GLN A 444 13.50 -7.49 1.29
CA GLN A 444 14.75 -7.79 2.02
C GLN A 444 15.19 -9.22 1.74
#